data_AF-A0A1C5FH25-F1
#
_entry.id   AF-A0A1C5FH25-F1
#
_cell.length_a   1.000
_cell.length_b   1.000
_cell.length_c   1.000
_cell.angle_alpha   90.00
_cell.angle_beta   90.00
_cell.angle_gamma   90.00
#
_symmetry.space_group_name_H-M   'P 1'
#
loop_
_entity.id
_entity.type
_entity.pdbx_description
1 polymer ?
#
loop_
_entity_poly.entity_id
_entity_poly.type
_entity_poly.pdbx_seq_one_letter_code
_entity_poly.pdbx_strand_id
1 'polypeptide(L)'
;MGRARPSMQELIQGRRNAGFVGRRRELDAFRDNFGLPPEDERHRFVFHVHGHAGVGKTWLMRRLEQTSRQEYGALTARVDETASSVPEAMASISEQFARQGRELSAFDRRLATYRQRRHEAESAPAEGERQGPSTGSMAAARAGLAGLGMVPGVGALAGAVDPVPLAEGTDRLRAALGSRFRDHKDVQLVLDPVETLTPLLVRELSEAAAAVPWL
;
A
#
# COMPACT_ATOMS: atom_id res chain seq x y z
N MET A 1 -6.71 41.36 1.76
CA MET A 1 -7.29 40.06 2.16
C MET A 1 -6.75 39.70 3.54
N GLY A 2 -7.60 39.72 4.58
CA GLY A 2 -7.16 39.47 5.95
C GLY A 2 -6.78 38.00 6.15
N ARG A 3 -5.55 37.72 6.60
CA ARG A 3 -5.17 36.37 7.03
C ARG A 3 -6.14 35.92 8.11
N ALA A 4 -6.84 34.81 7.86
CA ALA A 4 -7.68 34.17 8.88
C ALA A 4 -6.84 33.92 10.14
N ARG A 5 -7.40 34.22 11.31
CA ARG A 5 -6.73 33.95 12.58
C ARG A 5 -6.50 32.45 12.71
N PRO A 6 -5.27 31.99 13.01
CA PRO A 6 -4.99 30.58 13.16
C PRO A 6 -5.85 29.99 14.28
N SER A 7 -6.44 28.84 13.99
CA SER A 7 -7.23 28.05 14.94
C SER A 7 -6.37 27.58 16.12
N MET A 8 -7.02 27.26 17.24
CA MET A 8 -6.33 26.71 18.42
C MET A 8 -5.53 25.44 18.07
N GLN A 9 -6.04 24.62 17.15
CA GLN A 9 -5.35 23.42 16.66
C GLN A 9 -4.08 23.78 15.87
N GLU A 10 -4.12 24.78 14.99
CA GLU A 10 -2.95 25.25 14.24
C GLU A 10 -1.89 25.86 15.17
N LEU A 11 -2.31 26.55 16.24
CA LEU A 11 -1.40 27.08 17.25
C LEU A 11 -0.75 25.97 18.09
N ILE A 12 -1.51 24.95 18.49
CA ILE A 12 -0.98 23.76 19.20
C ILE A 12 -0.01 23.00 18.30
N GLN A 13 -0.36 22.81 17.02
CA GLN A 13 0.49 22.16 16.04
C GLN A 13 1.76 22.98 15.78
N GLY A 14 1.65 24.30 15.67
CA GLY A 14 2.78 25.22 15.54
C GLY A 14 3.73 25.16 16.73
N ARG A 15 3.21 25.08 17.96
CA ARG A 15 4.02 24.93 19.19
C ARG A 15 4.70 23.57 19.28
N ARG A 16 4.01 22.49 18.90
CA ARG A 16 4.62 21.15 18.78
C ARG A 16 5.72 21.11 17.71
N ASN A 17 5.59 21.91 16.65
CA ASN A 17 6.58 22.04 15.59
C ASN A 17 7.78 22.93 16.00
N ALA A 18 7.58 23.92 16.87
CA ALA A 18 8.65 24.81 17.36
C ALA A 18 9.47 24.20 18.50
N GLY A 19 8.93 23.20 19.22
CA GLY A 19 9.60 22.56 20.36
C GLY A 19 10.74 21.59 19.99
N PHE A 20 10.93 21.28 18.71
CA PHE A 20 11.98 20.36 18.28
C PHE A 20 13.24 21.14 17.88
N VAL A 21 14.19 21.22 18.81
CA VAL A 21 15.47 21.93 18.61
C VAL A 21 16.46 21.00 17.92
N GLY A 22 16.77 21.29 16.66
CA GLY A 22 17.66 20.47 15.81
C GLY A 22 17.01 20.17 14.46
N ARG A 23 17.77 19.60 13.52
CA ARG A 23 17.32 19.20 12.17
C ARG A 23 17.13 20.30 11.12
N ARG A 24 17.58 21.52 11.39
CA ARG A 24 17.57 22.60 10.37
C ARG A 24 18.34 22.19 9.13
N ARG A 25 19.55 21.63 9.30
CA ARG A 25 20.38 21.16 8.18
C ARG A 25 19.69 20.11 7.32
N GLU A 26 19.00 19.14 7.94
CA GLU A 26 18.26 18.10 7.23
C GLU A 26 17.05 18.65 6.46
N LEU A 27 16.32 19.61 7.07
CA LEU A 27 15.21 20.29 6.39
C LEU A 27 15.71 21.19 5.25
N ASP A 28 16.81 21.91 5.45
CA ASP A 28 17.41 22.79 4.47
C ASP A 28 17.95 21.96 3.28
N ALA A 29 18.65 20.85 3.54
CA ALA A 29 19.10 19.94 2.49
C ALA A 29 17.94 19.37 1.65
N PHE A 30 16.79 19.09 2.27
CA PHE A 30 15.59 18.66 1.56
C PHE A 30 14.97 19.78 0.71
N ARG A 31 14.92 21.00 1.24
CA ARG A 31 14.42 22.19 0.52
C ARG A 31 15.30 22.55 -0.67
N ASP A 32 16.61 22.54 -0.47
CA ASP A 32 17.60 22.83 -1.51
C ASP A 32 17.45 21.86 -2.69
N ASN A 33 17.06 20.61 -2.42
CA ASN A 33 16.80 19.61 -3.44
C ASN A 33 15.66 19.99 -4.41
N PHE A 34 14.60 20.66 -3.94
CA PHE A 34 13.53 21.16 -4.81
C PHE A 34 14.00 22.28 -5.75
N GLY A 35 15.11 22.95 -5.42
CA GLY A 35 15.72 23.97 -6.29
C GLY A 35 16.63 23.39 -7.37
N LEU A 36 16.91 22.08 -7.34
CA LEU A 36 17.76 21.40 -8.32
C LEU A 36 16.87 20.68 -9.35
N PRO A 37 17.11 20.84 -10.66
CA PRO A 37 16.37 20.09 -11.67
C PRO A 37 16.71 18.58 -11.57
N PRO A 38 15.80 17.67 -11.97
CA PRO A 38 16.03 16.23 -11.89
C PRO A 38 17.29 15.74 -12.65
N GLU A 39 17.72 16.45 -13.68
CA GLU A 39 18.91 16.12 -14.47
C GLU A 39 20.23 16.52 -13.79
N ASP A 40 20.19 17.35 -12.75
CA ASP A 40 21.39 17.70 -11.97
C ASP A 40 21.82 16.51 -11.10
N GLU A 41 23.08 16.09 -11.20
CA GLU A 41 23.62 14.97 -10.43
C GLU A 41 23.55 15.17 -8.90
N ARG A 42 23.40 16.43 -8.45
CA ARG A 42 23.20 16.78 -7.05
C ARG A 42 21.76 16.54 -6.59
N HIS A 43 20.81 16.43 -7.51
CA HIS A 43 19.42 16.10 -7.21
C HIS A 43 19.34 14.70 -6.61
N ARG A 44 18.63 14.59 -5.48
CA ARG A 44 18.44 13.35 -4.72
C ARG A 44 17.00 12.91 -4.82
N PHE A 45 16.78 11.76 -5.47
CA PHE A 45 15.46 11.15 -5.59
C PHE A 45 15.02 10.41 -4.32
N VAL A 46 15.98 9.91 -3.53
CA VAL A 46 15.71 9.10 -2.34
C VAL A 46 16.44 9.67 -1.14
N PHE A 47 15.67 9.98 -0.09
CA PHE A 47 16.17 10.36 1.22
C PHE A 47 15.95 9.22 2.22
N HIS A 48 17.04 8.65 2.74
CA HIS A 48 16.98 7.61 3.76
C HIS A 48 17.24 8.20 5.15
N VAL A 49 16.21 8.23 6.00
CA VAL A 49 16.29 8.78 7.37
C VAL A 49 16.50 7.64 8.38
N HIS A 50 17.66 7.62 9.03
CA HIS A 50 18.01 6.63 10.05
C HIS A 50 18.43 7.27 11.38
N GLY A 51 18.46 6.46 12.45
CA GLY A 51 18.88 6.90 13.78
C GLY A 51 18.17 6.13 14.91
N HIS A 52 18.62 6.34 16.14
CA HIS A 52 18.08 5.67 17.34
C HIS A 52 16.57 5.91 17.55
N ALA A 53 15.92 5.05 18.33
CA ALA A 53 14.54 5.28 18.75
C ALA A 53 14.41 6.60 19.54
N GLY A 54 13.27 7.29 19.44
CA GLY A 54 13.02 8.53 20.16
C GLY A 54 13.70 9.80 19.61
N VAL A 55 14.62 9.72 18.65
CA VAL A 55 15.34 10.89 18.10
C VAL A 55 14.52 11.80 17.17
N GLY A 56 13.20 11.59 17.08
CA GLY A 56 12.29 12.43 16.29
C GLY A 56 12.19 12.12 14.79
N LYS A 57 12.55 10.90 14.33
CA LYS A 57 12.47 10.54 12.89
C LYS A 57 11.07 10.71 12.30
N THR A 58 10.03 10.20 12.99
CA THR A 58 8.63 10.33 12.55
C THR A 58 8.19 11.79 12.50
N TRP A 59 8.70 12.63 13.41
CA TRP A 59 8.46 14.06 13.37
C TRP A 59 9.11 14.70 12.14
N LEU A 60 10.38 14.37 11.86
CA LEU A 60 11.09 14.87 10.69
C LEU A 60 10.35 14.48 9.40
N MET A 61 9.94 13.23 9.24
CA MET A 61 9.19 12.78 8.05
C MET A 61 7.87 13.54 7.87
N ARG A 62 7.10 13.74 8.94
CA ARG A 62 5.87 14.56 8.89
C ARG A 62 6.17 16.01 8.51
N ARG A 63 7.31 16.55 8.97
CA ARG A 63 7.73 17.91 8.64
C ARG A 63 8.14 18.04 7.18
N LEU A 64 8.89 17.07 6.64
CA LEU A 64 9.24 17.01 5.22
C LEU A 64 7.96 16.94 4.36
N GLU A 65 7.02 16.04 4.69
CA GLU A 65 5.73 15.94 4.00
C GLU A 65 4.97 17.27 4.00
N GLN A 66 4.89 17.93 5.16
CA GLN A 66 4.23 19.22 5.30
C GLN A 66 4.93 20.32 4.47
N THR A 67 6.26 20.38 4.50
CA THR A 67 7.04 21.34 3.71
C THR A 67 6.85 21.11 2.22
N SER A 68 6.92 19.87 1.73
CA SER A 68 6.64 19.53 0.33
C SER A 68 5.27 20.03 -0.13
N ARG A 69 4.23 19.79 0.66
CA ARG A 69 2.86 20.19 0.31
C ARG A 69 2.64 21.69 0.40
N GLN A 70 3.12 22.35 1.47
CA GLN A 70 2.82 23.75 1.76
C GLN A 70 3.72 24.74 1.02
N GLU A 71 5.01 24.43 0.89
CA GLU A 71 6.00 25.34 0.31
C GLU A 71 6.12 25.11 -1.21
N TYR A 72 5.98 23.86 -1.66
CA TYR A 72 6.19 23.49 -3.07
C TYR A 72 4.93 23.01 -3.78
N GLY A 73 3.81 22.79 -3.07
CA GLY A 73 2.58 22.27 -3.70
C GLY A 73 2.71 20.83 -4.21
N ALA A 74 3.69 20.07 -3.72
CA ALA A 74 3.92 18.70 -4.15
C ALA A 74 2.82 17.76 -3.64
N LEU A 75 2.43 16.80 -4.47
CA LEU A 75 1.60 15.67 -4.07
C LEU A 75 2.42 14.75 -3.19
N THR A 76 1.89 14.44 -2.01
CA THR A 76 2.59 13.58 -1.04
C THR A 76 1.70 12.47 -0.54
N ALA A 77 2.25 11.27 -0.37
CA ALA A 77 1.58 10.17 0.32
C ALA A 77 2.54 9.54 1.32
N ARG A 78 2.01 9.13 2.46
CA ARG A 78 2.74 8.41 3.51
C ARG A 78 2.09 7.06 3.75
N VAL A 79 2.86 5.99 3.60
CA VAL A 79 2.46 4.63 3.95
C VAL A 79 3.24 4.22 5.19
N ASP A 80 2.56 3.60 6.14
CA ASP A 80 3.14 3.07 7.37
C ASP A 80 2.64 1.63 7.60
N GLU A 81 2.92 1.07 8.78
CA GLU A 81 2.57 -0.30 9.14
C GLU A 81 1.06 -0.60 9.16
N THR A 82 0.20 0.41 8.98
CA THR A 82 -1.26 0.19 8.89
C THR A 82 -1.69 -0.47 7.58
N ALA A 83 -0.87 -0.39 6.52
CA ALA A 83 -1.14 -1.12 5.27
C ALA A 83 -0.66 -2.58 5.40
N SER A 84 -1.61 -3.52 5.43
CA SER A 84 -1.31 -4.95 5.66
C SER A 84 -0.93 -5.70 4.38
N SER A 85 -1.05 -5.06 3.21
CA SER A 85 -0.71 -5.63 1.90
C SER A 85 -0.29 -4.56 0.89
N VAL A 86 0.36 -4.98 -0.20
CA VAL A 86 0.77 -4.07 -1.29
C VAL A 86 -0.45 -3.35 -1.93
N PRO A 87 -1.58 -4.02 -2.26
CA PRO A 87 -2.76 -3.31 -2.75
C PRO A 87 -3.34 -2.30 -1.76
N GLU A 88 -3.25 -2.55 -0.45
CA GLU A 88 -3.67 -1.58 0.58
C GLU A 88 -2.72 -0.37 0.65
N ALA A 89 -1.42 -0.57 0.49
CA ALA A 89 -0.46 0.53 0.38
C ALA A 89 -0.77 1.41 -0.85
N MET A 90 -1.02 0.79 -2.01
CA MET A 90 -1.41 1.50 -3.23
C MET A 90 -2.73 2.26 -3.05
N ALA A 91 -3.71 1.65 -2.39
CA ALA A 91 -4.97 2.31 -2.05
C ALA A 91 -4.78 3.52 -1.15
N SER A 92 -3.94 3.39 -0.10
CA SER A 92 -3.62 4.49 0.81
C SER A 92 -2.96 5.67 0.08
N ILE A 93 -2.12 5.39 -0.93
CA ILE A 93 -1.54 6.42 -1.80
C ILE A 93 -2.64 7.12 -2.60
N SER A 94 -3.49 6.37 -3.29
CA SER A 94 -4.58 6.94 -4.10
C SER A 94 -5.53 7.81 -3.26
N GLU A 95 -5.96 7.30 -2.10
CA GLU A 95 -6.85 8.03 -1.18
C GLU A 95 -6.21 9.33 -0.65
N GLN A 96 -4.89 9.34 -0.45
CA GLN A 96 -4.15 10.54 -0.05
C GLN A 96 -4.04 11.55 -1.21
N PHE A 97 -3.84 11.08 -2.44
CA PHE A 97 -3.78 11.93 -3.64
C PHE A 97 -5.14 12.56 -3.93
N ALA A 98 -6.23 11.79 -3.82
CA ALA A 98 -7.60 12.29 -3.99
C ALA A 98 -7.93 13.40 -2.98
N ARG A 99 -7.49 13.26 -1.71
CA ARG A 99 -7.61 14.31 -0.69
C ARG A 99 -6.81 15.58 -1.01
N GLN A 100 -5.83 15.50 -1.90
CA GLN A 100 -5.05 16.62 -2.43
C GLN A 100 -5.57 17.11 -3.79
N GLY A 101 -6.73 16.63 -4.23
CA GLY A 101 -7.38 17.04 -5.48
C GLY A 101 -6.86 16.33 -6.72
N ARG A 102 -6.18 15.20 -6.59
CA ARG A 102 -5.70 14.39 -7.72
C ARG A 102 -6.19 12.96 -7.61
N GLU A 103 -7.21 12.63 -8.38
CA GLU A 103 -7.76 11.29 -8.45
C GLU A 103 -6.97 10.42 -9.43
N LEU A 104 -6.84 9.13 -9.11
CA LEU A 104 -6.23 8.13 -9.98
C LEU A 104 -7.36 7.25 -10.53
N SER A 105 -8.25 7.85 -11.33
CA SER A 105 -9.57 7.30 -11.62
C SER A 105 -9.54 5.96 -12.37
N ALA A 106 -8.51 5.68 -13.17
CA ALA A 106 -8.38 4.38 -13.83
C ALA A 106 -7.94 3.29 -12.83
N PHE A 107 -6.97 3.60 -11.97
CA PHE A 107 -6.53 2.76 -10.88
C PHE A 107 -7.67 2.51 -9.88
N ASP A 108 -8.37 3.55 -9.44
CA ASP A 108 -9.44 3.47 -8.44
C ASP A 108 -10.58 2.55 -8.89
N ARG A 109 -10.97 2.63 -10.16
CA ARG A 109 -11.96 1.70 -10.75
C ARG A 109 -11.49 0.26 -10.69
N ARG A 110 -10.22 -0.02 -11.05
CA ARG A 110 -9.67 -1.38 -11.02
C ARG A 110 -9.50 -1.88 -9.58
N LEU A 111 -9.10 -1.02 -8.65
CA LEU A 111 -8.98 -1.31 -7.23
C LEU A 111 -10.36 -1.64 -6.62
N ALA A 112 -11.41 -0.92 -7.00
CA ALA A 112 -12.78 -1.23 -6.56
C ALA A 112 -13.23 -2.61 -7.03
N THR A 113 -12.95 -2.96 -8.30
CA THR A 113 -13.19 -4.33 -8.80
C THR A 113 -12.41 -5.37 -7.99
N TYR A 114 -11.13 -5.11 -7.71
CA TYR A 114 -10.31 -6.02 -6.89
C TYR A 114 -10.91 -6.23 -5.50
N ARG A 115 -11.26 -5.15 -4.79
CA ARG A 115 -11.87 -5.21 -3.45
C ARG A 115 -13.17 -6.00 -3.45
N GLN A 116 -14.04 -5.77 -4.44
CA GLN A 116 -15.30 -6.51 -4.59
C GLN A 116 -15.05 -8.00 -4.79
N ARG A 117 -14.13 -8.37 -5.69
CA ARG A 117 -13.82 -9.77 -6.02
C ARG A 117 -13.15 -10.49 -4.85
N ARG A 118 -12.27 -9.81 -4.13
CA ARG A 118 -11.66 -10.34 -2.90
C ARG A 118 -12.72 -10.60 -1.83
N HIS A 119 -13.66 -9.67 -1.64
CA HIS A 119 -14.76 -9.85 -0.68
C HIS A 119 -15.69 -11.01 -1.08
N GLU A 120 -16.00 -11.17 -2.37
CA GLU A 120 -16.76 -12.31 -2.89
C GLU A 120 -16.03 -13.65 -2.63
N ALA A 121 -14.70 -13.67 -2.77
CA ALA A 121 -13.89 -14.85 -2.50
C ALA A 121 -13.81 -15.19 -0.99
N GLU A 122 -13.68 -14.18 -0.12
CA GLU A 122 -13.60 -14.34 1.34
C GLU A 122 -14.94 -14.68 1.99
N SER A 123 -16.07 -14.21 1.42
CA SER A 123 -17.41 -14.39 2.01
C SER A 123 -18.08 -15.72 1.63
N ALA A 124 -17.47 -16.52 0.76
CA ALA A 124 -18.01 -17.82 0.35
C ALA A 124 -17.64 -18.89 1.39
N PRO A 125 -18.62 -19.62 1.96
CA PRO A 125 -18.33 -20.68 2.93
C PRO A 125 -17.43 -21.75 2.29
N ALA A 126 -16.46 -22.24 3.06
CA ALA A 126 -15.61 -23.35 2.63
C ALA A 126 -16.51 -24.53 2.25
N GLU A 127 -16.34 -25.06 1.03
CA GLU A 127 -17.16 -26.15 0.48
C GLU A 127 -17.09 -27.46 1.29
N GLY A 128 -16.32 -27.49 2.39
CA GLY A 128 -16.26 -28.59 3.37
C GLY A 128 -17.35 -28.61 4.45
N GLU A 129 -18.18 -27.57 4.62
CA GLU A 129 -19.21 -27.56 5.67
C GLU A 129 -20.63 -27.91 5.18
N ARG A 130 -20.83 -28.10 3.87
CA ARG A 130 -22.14 -28.48 3.31
C ARG A 130 -22.35 -29.98 3.11
N GLN A 131 -21.45 -30.82 3.63
CA GLN A 131 -21.70 -32.24 3.78
C GLN A 131 -21.58 -32.57 5.26
N GLY A 132 -22.74 -32.68 5.94
CA GLY A 132 -22.79 -33.18 7.30
C GLY A 132 -22.01 -34.51 7.40
N PRO A 133 -21.26 -34.74 8.49
CA PRO A 133 -20.36 -35.88 8.59
C PRO A 133 -21.15 -37.18 8.45
N SER A 134 -21.05 -37.83 7.30
CA SER A 134 -21.45 -39.23 7.16
C SER A 134 -20.48 -40.07 8.00
N THR A 135 -21.00 -40.98 8.80
CA THR A 135 -20.28 -41.79 9.79
C THR A 135 -19.11 -42.63 9.25
N GLY A 136 -18.89 -42.67 7.92
CA GLY A 136 -17.75 -43.34 7.28
C GLY A 136 -16.50 -42.48 7.00
N SER A 137 -16.56 -41.14 7.11
CA SER A 137 -15.46 -40.26 6.64
C SER A 137 -14.39 -39.91 7.68
N MET A 138 -14.51 -40.37 8.93
CA MET A 138 -13.52 -40.11 10.00
C MET A 138 -12.16 -40.80 9.79
N ALA A 139 -12.07 -41.84 8.94
CA ALA A 139 -10.80 -42.52 8.67
C ALA A 139 -9.92 -41.78 7.64
N ALA A 140 -10.52 -41.04 6.69
CA ALA A 140 -9.77 -40.31 5.67
C ALA A 140 -9.20 -38.96 6.18
N ALA A 141 -9.84 -38.35 7.18
CA ALA A 141 -9.44 -37.05 7.71
C ALA A 141 -8.07 -37.07 8.43
N ARG A 142 -7.59 -38.23 8.90
CA ARG A 142 -6.30 -38.34 9.59
C ARG A 142 -5.07 -38.41 8.67
N ALA A 143 -5.26 -38.58 7.36
CA ALA A 143 -4.13 -38.57 6.41
C ALA A 143 -3.84 -37.17 5.82
N GLY A 144 -4.80 -36.23 5.87
CA GLY A 144 -4.66 -34.90 5.25
C GLY A 144 -4.19 -33.78 6.20
N LEU A 145 -4.14 -34.02 7.51
CA LEU A 145 -3.86 -32.97 8.51
C LEU A 145 -2.39 -32.86 8.94
N ALA A 146 -1.47 -33.55 8.27
CA ALA A 146 -0.04 -33.45 8.56
C ALA A 146 0.68 -32.30 7.81
N GLY A 147 -0.02 -31.49 7.02
CA GLY A 147 0.59 -30.41 6.22
C GLY A 147 -0.04 -29.01 6.35
N LEU A 148 -1.09 -28.83 7.17
CA LEU A 148 -1.85 -27.58 7.24
C LEU A 148 -1.56 -26.81 8.52
N GLY A 149 -0.32 -26.37 8.66
CA GLY A 149 0.05 -25.27 9.55
C GLY A 149 0.17 -23.97 8.78
N MET A 150 -0.88 -23.47 8.11
CA MET A 150 -0.95 -22.09 7.65
C MET A 150 -2.39 -21.57 7.69
N VAL A 151 -2.68 -20.83 8.77
CA VAL A 151 -3.83 -19.94 8.89
C VAL A 151 -3.63 -18.75 7.94
N PRO A 152 -4.65 -18.31 7.19
CA PRO A 152 -4.56 -17.08 6.39
C PRO A 152 -4.49 -15.86 7.32
N GLY A 153 -3.31 -15.23 7.40
CA GLY A 153 -3.07 -14.08 8.28
C GLY A 153 -1.74 -14.19 9.03
N VAL A 154 -0.64 -14.03 8.29
CA VAL A 154 0.75 -13.89 8.77
C VAL A 154 1.36 -15.12 9.48
N GLY A 155 2.36 -15.74 8.83
CA GLY A 155 3.44 -16.42 9.57
C GLY A 155 4.12 -17.60 8.88
N ALA A 156 5.09 -17.34 8.00
CA ALA A 156 6.43 -17.95 8.02
C ALA A 156 7.24 -17.42 6.82
N LEU A 157 8.13 -16.47 7.08
CA LEU A 157 9.21 -16.14 6.14
C LEU A 157 10.33 -17.19 6.30
N ALA A 158 10.94 -17.53 5.16
CA ALA A 158 12.20 -18.23 4.95
C ALA A 158 12.20 -19.78 4.91
N GLY A 159 12.30 -20.29 3.68
CA GLY A 159 12.74 -21.65 3.35
C GLY A 159 12.39 -21.96 1.91
N ALA A 160 13.39 -22.29 1.08
CA ALA A 160 13.28 -22.57 -0.35
C ALA A 160 11.95 -23.24 -0.73
N VAL A 161 11.08 -22.48 -1.40
CA VAL A 161 9.75 -22.96 -1.75
C VAL A 161 9.89 -23.81 -3.00
N ASP A 162 9.59 -25.10 -2.87
CA ASP A 162 9.52 -26.02 -4.00
C ASP A 162 8.47 -25.49 -5.02
N PRO A 163 8.84 -25.24 -6.28
CA PRO A 163 7.95 -24.62 -7.26
C PRO A 163 6.76 -25.50 -7.65
N VAL A 164 6.84 -26.83 -7.49
CA VAL A 164 5.79 -27.75 -7.93
C VAL A 164 4.57 -27.72 -7.01
N PRO A 165 4.70 -27.83 -5.66
CA PRO A 165 3.57 -27.66 -4.74
C PRO A 165 2.92 -26.27 -4.80
N LEU A 166 3.72 -25.22 -5.09
CA LEU A 166 3.22 -23.86 -5.32
C LEU A 166 2.32 -23.80 -6.56
N ALA A 167 2.80 -24.33 -7.70
CA ALA A 167 2.05 -24.33 -8.94
C ALA A 167 0.72 -25.11 -8.81
N GLU A 168 0.74 -26.28 -8.18
CA GLU A 168 -0.48 -27.05 -7.91
C GLU A 168 -1.45 -26.32 -6.97
N GLY A 169 -0.93 -25.61 -5.96
CA GLY A 169 -1.72 -24.77 -5.07
C GLY A 169 -2.41 -23.64 -5.83
N THR A 170 -1.67 -22.93 -6.68
CA THR A 170 -2.20 -21.86 -7.54
C THR A 170 -3.20 -22.39 -8.55
N ASP A 171 -2.99 -23.56 -9.15
CA ASP A 171 -3.93 -24.16 -10.10
C ASP A 171 -5.23 -24.61 -9.44
N ARG A 172 -5.17 -25.18 -8.22
CA ARG A 172 -6.39 -25.49 -7.44
C ARG A 172 -7.13 -24.21 -7.03
N LEU A 173 -6.40 -23.17 -6.62
CA LEU A 173 -7.00 -21.87 -6.30
C LEU A 173 -7.63 -21.23 -7.54
N ARG A 174 -6.95 -21.27 -8.69
CA ARG A 174 -7.44 -20.79 -9.98
C ARG A 174 -8.66 -21.56 -10.45
N ALA A 175 -8.69 -22.89 -10.30
CA ALA A 175 -9.85 -23.71 -10.64
C ALA A 175 -11.05 -23.41 -9.71
N ALA A 176 -10.80 -23.25 -8.40
CA ALA A 176 -11.82 -22.89 -7.42
C ALA A 176 -12.37 -21.46 -7.64
N LEU A 177 -11.53 -20.50 -8.04
CA LEU A 177 -11.95 -19.14 -8.37
C LEU A 177 -12.56 -19.05 -9.78
N GLY A 178 -12.09 -19.86 -10.73
CA GLY A 178 -12.58 -19.90 -12.12
C GLY A 178 -13.96 -20.54 -12.27
N SER A 179 -14.36 -21.43 -11.35
CA SER A 179 -15.75 -21.89 -11.25
C SER A 179 -16.70 -20.82 -10.67
N ARG A 180 -16.13 -19.82 -9.96
CA ARG A 180 -16.86 -18.75 -9.26
C ARG A 180 -16.95 -17.47 -10.07
N PHE A 181 -15.90 -17.12 -10.82
CA PHE A 181 -15.83 -15.94 -11.67
C PHE A 181 -16.06 -16.32 -13.13
N ARG A 182 -16.98 -15.61 -13.81
CA ARG A 182 -17.28 -15.83 -15.23
C ARG A 182 -16.19 -15.31 -16.18
N ASP A 183 -15.22 -14.53 -15.70
CA ASP A 183 -14.15 -13.90 -16.50
C ASP A 183 -12.75 -14.25 -15.97
N HIS A 184 -11.86 -14.70 -16.85
CA HIS A 184 -10.46 -15.00 -16.53
C HIS A 184 -9.68 -13.76 -16.03
N LYS A 185 -10.04 -12.56 -16.50
CA LYS A 185 -9.41 -11.30 -16.06
C LYS A 185 -9.73 -10.93 -14.61
N ASP A 186 -10.80 -11.50 -14.06
CA ASP A 186 -11.20 -11.30 -12.67
C ASP A 186 -10.52 -12.30 -11.74
N VAL A 187 -10.29 -13.53 -12.21
CA VAL A 187 -9.48 -14.53 -11.50
C VAL A 187 -8.04 -14.04 -11.37
N GLN A 188 -7.44 -13.52 -12.46
CA GLN A 188 -6.08 -12.98 -12.43
C GLN A 188 -5.96 -11.75 -11.51
N LEU A 189 -7.01 -10.93 -11.37
CA LEU A 189 -6.99 -9.77 -10.47
C LEU A 189 -6.91 -10.18 -8.98
N VAL A 190 -7.52 -11.30 -8.61
CA VAL A 190 -7.50 -11.83 -7.23
C VAL A 190 -6.20 -12.59 -6.97
N LEU A 191 -5.70 -13.34 -7.95
CA LEU A 191 -4.48 -14.13 -7.84
C LEU A 191 -3.22 -13.26 -7.89
N ASP A 192 -3.17 -12.31 -8.81
CA ASP A 192 -2.01 -11.46 -9.11
C ASP A 192 -2.38 -9.96 -9.09
N PRO A 193 -2.87 -9.43 -7.95
CA PRO A 193 -3.35 -8.05 -7.86
C PRO A 193 -2.25 -7.03 -8.13
N VAL A 194 -1.01 -7.32 -7.74
CA VAL A 194 0.13 -6.41 -7.95
C VAL A 194 0.45 -6.26 -9.43
N GLU A 195 0.47 -7.35 -10.20
CA GLU A 195 0.74 -7.31 -11.64
C GLU A 195 -0.32 -6.51 -12.39
N THR A 196 -1.57 -6.58 -11.94
CA THR A 196 -2.67 -5.88 -12.60
C THR A 196 -2.79 -4.40 -12.18
N LEU A 197 -2.55 -4.08 -10.91
CA LEU A 197 -2.73 -2.73 -10.36
C LEU A 197 -1.52 -1.82 -10.59
N THR A 198 -0.30 -2.38 -10.57
CA THR A 198 0.95 -1.60 -10.70
C THR A 198 1.02 -0.78 -11.99
N PRO A 199 0.74 -1.34 -13.19
CA PRO A 199 0.85 -0.58 -14.43
C PRO A 199 -0.10 0.63 -14.48
N LEU A 200 -1.31 0.49 -13.92
CA LEU A 200 -2.26 1.60 -13.84
C LEU A 200 -1.80 2.67 -12.86
N LEU A 201 -1.32 2.25 -11.68
CA LEU A 201 -0.78 3.17 -10.68
C LEU A 201 0.41 3.96 -11.23
N VAL A 202 1.40 3.28 -11.81
CA VAL A 202 2.60 3.92 -12.38
C VAL A 202 2.21 4.89 -13.47
N ARG A 203 1.30 4.52 -14.38
CA ARG A 203 0.83 5.41 -15.45
C ARG A 203 0.21 6.68 -14.89
N GLU A 204 -0.73 6.58 -13.96
CA GLU A 204 -1.41 7.77 -13.43
C GLU A 204 -0.50 8.60 -12.51
N LEU A 205 0.47 7.98 -11.81
CA LEU A 205 1.54 8.71 -11.11
C LEU A 205 2.44 9.47 -12.07
N SER A 206 2.81 8.89 -13.21
CA SER A 206 3.59 9.57 -14.26
C SER A 206 2.81 10.74 -14.87
N GLU A 207 1.50 10.57 -15.11
CA GLU A 207 0.63 11.66 -15.55
C GLU A 207 0.51 12.77 -14.49
N ALA A 208 0.44 12.41 -13.21
CA ALA A 208 0.45 13.37 -12.11
C ALA A 208 1.79 14.13 -12.01
N ALA A 209 2.91 13.41 -12.20
CA ALA A 209 4.26 13.94 -12.20
C ALA A 209 4.51 14.91 -13.35
N ALA A 210 4.00 14.63 -14.56
CA ALA A 210 4.16 15.52 -15.72
C ALA A 210 3.55 16.93 -15.52
N ALA A 211 2.69 17.11 -14.51
CA ALA A 211 2.13 18.41 -14.15
C ALA A 211 3.03 19.24 -13.21
N VAL A 212 4.18 18.70 -12.78
CA VAL A 212 5.10 19.36 -11.84
C VAL A 212 6.56 19.28 -12.31
N PRO A 213 7.39 20.31 -12.08
CA PRO A 213 8.74 20.39 -12.63
C PRO A 213 9.82 19.63 -11.85
N TRP A 214 9.49 18.97 -10.73
CA TRP A 214 10.45 18.36 -9.80
C TRP A 214 10.35 16.82 -9.73
N LEU A 215 9.63 16.18 -10.66
CA LEU A 215 9.50 14.73 -10.79
C LEU A 215 9.87 14.26 -12.20
#